data_AF-A0AAW9RUS4-F1
#
_entry.id   AF-A0AAW9RUS4-F1
#
_cell.length_a   1.000
_cell.length_b   1.000
_cell.length_c   1.000
_cell.angle_alpha   90.00
_cell.angle_beta   90.00
_cell.angle_gamma   90.00
#
_symmetry.space_group_name_H-M   'P 1'
#
loop_
_entity.id
_entity.type
_entity.pdbx_description
1 polymer ?
#
loop_
_entity_poly.entity_id
_entity_poly.type
_entity_poly.pdbx_seq_one_letter_code
_entity_poly.pdbx_strand_id
1 'polypeptide(L)'
;MDFLLNPLAGVILALVLGAIGSSGRTSTVISRILFAVAWLAGFVPIAQESLLAALVFTLAIGGLALWARPEIVPRYFGKITPRRRLLFSRAVQPIIEIGDSGTKIAWNGPQGESMMTLVDRSELTIETIKGRVMVSTEIFDTDGKLVAEIERNEWRAPPPRAWDRNYSVDAFEVKNDEGQIVLQAKALHDRIQIQGEWWNEAGQGVRLVSRGPGAGAEIVMFRVKETPPQPPFIRPMFRYPSETHLGELAP
;
A
#
# COMPACT_ATOMS: atom_id res chain seq x y z
N MET A 1 -4.45 23.20 -43.69
CA MET A 1 -4.42 21.74 -43.42
C MET A 1 -3.03 21.15 -43.58
N ASP A 2 -2.11 21.82 -44.29
CA ASP A 2 -0.78 21.28 -44.63
C ASP A 2 0.16 21.05 -43.44
N PHE A 3 -0.09 21.68 -42.28
CA PHE A 3 0.71 21.48 -41.07
C PHE A 3 0.68 20.03 -40.57
N LEU A 4 -0.45 19.32 -40.72
CA LEU A 4 -0.59 17.92 -40.30
C LEU A 4 0.02 16.92 -41.30
N LEU A 5 0.36 17.36 -42.51
CA LEU A 5 1.04 16.55 -43.51
C LEU A 5 2.57 16.62 -43.36
N ASN A 6 3.08 17.54 -42.54
CA ASN A 6 4.51 17.61 -42.25
C ASN A 6 4.88 16.57 -41.17
N PRO A 7 5.76 15.59 -41.47
CA PRO A 7 6.09 14.52 -40.53
C PRO A 7 6.77 15.02 -39.25
N LEU A 8 7.57 16.08 -39.35
CA LEU A 8 8.21 16.69 -38.19
C LEU A 8 7.18 17.35 -37.27
N ALA A 9 6.19 18.05 -37.84
CA ALA A 9 5.13 18.69 -37.07
C ALA A 9 4.25 17.66 -36.33
N GLY A 10 3.92 16.53 -36.98
CA GLY A 10 3.18 15.43 -36.36
C GLY A 10 3.91 14.80 -35.18
N VAL A 11 5.23 14.56 -35.31
CA VAL A 11 6.07 14.04 -34.22
C VAL A 11 6.16 15.02 -33.06
N ILE A 12 6.38 16.31 -33.33
CA ILE A 12 6.43 17.33 -32.27
C ILE A 12 5.11 17.39 -31.51
N LEU A 13 3.98 17.39 -32.23
CA LEU A 13 2.66 17.37 -31.61
C LEU A 13 2.44 16.12 -30.76
N ALA A 14 2.83 14.94 -31.26
CA ALA A 14 2.75 13.69 -30.52
C ALA A 14 3.57 13.72 -29.22
N LEU A 15 4.79 14.27 -29.25
CA LEU A 15 5.65 14.41 -28.08
C LEU A 15 5.05 15.38 -27.05
N VAL A 16 4.51 16.51 -27.49
CA VAL A 16 3.87 17.49 -26.60
C VAL A 16 2.64 16.89 -25.93
N LEU A 17 1.75 16.25 -26.69
CA LEU A 17 0.55 15.62 -26.15
C LEU A 17 0.89 14.44 -25.23
N GLY A 18 1.90 13.65 -25.58
CA GLY A 18 2.44 12.58 -24.73
C GLY A 18 2.96 13.13 -23.40
N ALA A 19 3.75 14.21 -23.43
CA ALA A 19 4.29 14.85 -22.23
C ALA A 19 3.20 15.43 -21.32
N ILE A 20 2.16 16.05 -21.90
CA ILE A 20 1.00 16.53 -21.14
C ILE A 20 0.26 15.34 -20.52
N GLY A 21 0.00 14.29 -21.30
CA GLY A 21 -0.70 13.09 -20.85
C GLY A 21 0.03 12.32 -19.74
N SER A 22 1.36 12.36 -19.73
CA SER A 22 2.22 11.75 -18.69
C SER A 22 2.48 12.65 -17.48
N SER A 23 2.07 13.93 -17.50
CA SER A 23 2.41 14.89 -16.45
C SER A 23 1.75 14.62 -15.08
N GLY A 24 0.78 13.70 -15.01
CA GLY A 24 -0.04 13.46 -13.82
C GLY A 24 -1.02 14.58 -13.46
N ARG A 25 -1.07 15.67 -14.26
CA ARG A 25 -1.97 16.81 -14.01
C ARG A 25 -3.35 16.67 -14.63
N THR A 26 -3.54 15.69 -15.52
CA THR A 26 -4.80 15.44 -16.24
C THR A 26 -5.48 14.19 -15.70
N SER A 27 -6.80 14.15 -15.74
CA SER A 27 -7.55 12.95 -15.34
C SER A 27 -7.15 11.74 -16.18
N THR A 28 -7.39 10.53 -15.66
CA THR A 28 -7.04 9.28 -16.34
C THR A 28 -7.67 9.17 -17.73
N VAL A 29 -8.92 9.64 -17.87
CA VAL A 29 -9.66 9.72 -19.13
C VAL A 29 -9.02 10.70 -20.10
N ILE A 30 -8.71 11.92 -19.66
CA ILE A 30 -8.06 12.93 -20.52
C ILE A 30 -6.70 12.45 -20.99
N SER A 31 -5.88 11.88 -20.10
CA SER A 31 -4.58 11.33 -20.51
C SER A 31 -4.73 10.22 -21.56
N ARG A 32 -5.77 9.36 -21.49
CA ARG A 32 -6.02 8.33 -22.53
C ARG A 32 -6.33 8.97 -23.89
N ILE A 33 -7.15 10.03 -23.89
CA ILE A 33 -7.45 10.79 -25.10
C ILE A 33 -6.18 11.44 -25.65
N LEU A 34 -5.37 12.08 -24.80
CA LEU A 34 -4.11 12.71 -25.21
C LEU A 34 -3.12 11.71 -25.83
N PHE A 35 -2.98 10.51 -25.26
CA PHE A 35 -2.13 9.47 -25.86
C PHE A 35 -2.70 8.94 -27.18
N ALA A 36 -4.02 8.80 -27.32
CA ALA A 36 -4.63 8.40 -28.58
C ALA A 36 -4.42 9.46 -29.67
N VAL A 37 -4.57 10.74 -29.35
CA VAL A 37 -4.31 11.85 -30.30
C VAL A 37 -2.83 11.95 -30.61
N ALA A 38 -1.94 11.80 -29.62
CA ALA A 38 -0.50 11.76 -29.83
C ALA A 38 -0.11 10.63 -30.80
N TRP A 39 -0.69 9.44 -30.59
CA TRP A 39 -0.47 8.28 -31.45
C TRP A 39 -0.92 8.57 -32.88
N LEU A 40 -2.14 9.07 -33.09
CA LEU A 40 -2.65 9.41 -34.42
C LEU A 40 -1.80 10.48 -35.11
N ALA A 41 -1.38 11.53 -34.38
CA ALA A 41 -0.60 12.64 -34.93
C ALA A 41 0.80 12.21 -35.40
N GLY A 42 1.45 11.28 -34.70
CA GLY A 42 2.75 10.74 -35.10
C GLY A 42 2.64 9.59 -36.11
N PHE A 43 1.60 8.78 -36.05
CA PHE A 43 1.46 7.59 -36.90
C PHE A 43 1.15 7.94 -38.36
N VAL A 44 0.21 8.87 -38.61
CA VAL A 44 -0.27 9.17 -39.97
C VAL A 44 0.86 9.61 -40.92
N PRO A 45 1.75 10.56 -40.54
CA PRO A 45 2.81 11.00 -41.45
C PRO A 45 3.93 9.96 -41.59
N ILE A 46 4.27 9.24 -40.51
CA ILE A 46 5.37 8.25 -40.53
C ILE A 46 4.98 7.02 -41.36
N ALA A 47 3.72 6.59 -41.29
CA ALA A 47 3.21 5.46 -42.05
C ALA A 47 3.22 5.69 -43.57
N GLN A 48 3.22 6.95 -44.02
CA GLN A 48 3.35 7.28 -45.44
C GLN A 48 4.77 7.05 -45.97
N GLU A 49 5.80 7.25 -45.13
CA GLU A 49 7.21 7.13 -45.51
C GLU A 49 7.77 5.72 -45.25
N SER A 50 7.44 5.11 -44.11
CA SER A 50 7.79 3.72 -43.83
C SER A 50 6.95 3.06 -42.73
N LEU A 51 6.40 1.89 -43.06
CA LEU A 51 5.66 1.05 -42.11
C LEU A 51 6.51 0.62 -40.90
N LEU A 52 7.82 0.38 -41.10
CA LEU A 52 8.72 -0.06 -40.04
C LEU A 52 8.93 1.06 -38.99
N ALA A 53 9.13 2.31 -39.42
CA ALA A 53 9.29 3.43 -38.48
C ALA A 53 7.99 3.70 -37.71
N ALA A 54 6.82 3.54 -38.35
CA ALA A 54 5.53 3.69 -37.71
C ALA A 54 5.30 2.63 -36.61
N LEU A 55 5.76 1.40 -36.84
CA LEU A 55 5.69 0.31 -35.87
C LEU A 55 6.59 0.57 -34.65
N VAL A 56 7.84 0.98 -34.88
CA VAL A 56 8.79 1.31 -33.80
C VAL A 56 8.28 2.50 -32.98
N PHE A 57 7.75 3.54 -33.62
CA PHE A 57 7.19 4.70 -32.94
C PHE A 57 5.96 4.34 -32.08
N THR A 58 5.09 3.46 -32.58
CA THR A 58 3.93 2.95 -31.82
C THR A 58 4.35 2.18 -30.59
N LEU A 59 5.33 1.29 -30.71
CA LEU A 59 5.87 0.53 -29.58
C LEU A 59 6.55 1.44 -28.55
N ALA A 60 7.29 2.46 -29.01
CA ALA A 60 7.94 3.43 -28.14
C ALA A 60 6.93 4.26 -27.33
N ILE A 61 5.91 4.84 -27.97
CA ILE A 61 4.88 5.62 -27.26
C ILE A 61 4.02 4.73 -26.37
N GLY A 62 3.61 3.54 -26.84
CA GLY A 62 2.84 2.59 -26.03
C GLY A 62 3.61 2.13 -24.80
N GLY A 63 4.90 1.82 -24.97
CA GLY A 63 5.81 1.49 -23.89
C GLY A 63 6.01 2.65 -22.91
N LEU A 64 6.21 3.88 -23.40
CA LEU A 64 6.35 5.06 -22.56
C LEU A 64 5.06 5.39 -21.80
N ALA A 65 3.89 5.24 -22.42
CA ALA A 65 2.60 5.52 -21.78
C ALA A 65 2.29 4.49 -20.66
N LEU A 66 2.71 3.24 -20.84
CA LEU A 66 2.61 2.20 -19.81
C LEU A 66 3.65 2.41 -18.69
N TRP A 67 4.86 2.84 -19.03
CA TRP A 67 5.95 3.09 -18.07
C TRP A 67 5.75 4.38 -17.27
N ALA A 68 5.24 5.44 -17.91
CA ALA A 68 5.04 6.77 -17.32
C ALA A 68 3.78 6.89 -16.47
N ARG A 69 3.00 5.82 -16.29
CA ARG A 69 1.89 5.79 -15.33
C ARG A 69 2.19 4.83 -14.17
N PRO A 70 3.04 5.25 -13.21
CA PRO A 70 3.17 4.54 -11.94
C PRO A 70 1.83 4.46 -11.19
N GLU A 71 0.82 5.25 -11.56
CA GLU A 71 -0.56 5.15 -11.06
C GLU A 71 -1.29 3.83 -11.44
N ILE A 72 -0.75 3.03 -12.36
CA ILE A 72 -1.27 1.68 -12.67
C ILE A 72 -0.72 0.63 -11.68
N VAL A 73 0.16 1.01 -10.75
CA VAL A 73 0.30 0.29 -9.48
C VAL A 73 -0.95 0.69 -8.67
N PRO A 74 -2.04 -0.11 -8.61
CA PRO A 74 -3.15 0.17 -7.71
C PRO A 74 -2.65 0.70 -6.37
N ARG A 75 -3.12 1.89 -5.98
CA ARG A 75 -2.80 2.54 -4.68
C ARG A 75 -3.27 1.75 -3.46
N TYR A 76 -3.70 0.52 -3.67
CA TYR A 76 -4.34 -0.40 -2.74
C TYR A 76 -3.47 -1.62 -2.47
N PHE A 77 -2.25 -1.67 -3.02
CA PHE A 77 -1.27 -2.68 -2.67
C PHE A 77 0.10 -2.06 -2.45
N GLY A 78 0.94 -2.73 -1.67
CA GLY A 78 2.33 -2.35 -1.48
C GLY A 78 3.10 -3.42 -0.74
N LYS A 79 4.38 -3.14 -0.47
CA LYS A 79 5.27 -4.07 0.24
C LYS A 79 6.07 -3.33 1.30
N ILE A 80 6.02 -3.83 2.53
CA ILE A 80 6.80 -3.29 3.64
C ILE A 80 8.21 -3.90 3.57
N THR A 81 9.22 -3.03 3.53
CA THR A 81 10.63 -3.43 3.50
C THR A 81 11.39 -2.77 4.63
N PRO A 82 12.18 -3.51 5.42
CA PRO A 82 12.98 -2.92 6.48
C PRO A 82 13.94 -1.84 5.94
N ARG A 83 13.97 -0.66 6.57
CA ARG A 83 14.72 0.51 6.09
C ARG A 83 16.24 0.30 6.03
N ARG A 84 16.81 -0.60 6.85
CA ARG A 84 18.24 -0.95 6.85
C ARG A 84 18.44 -2.40 7.26
N ARG A 85 19.27 -3.13 6.50
CA ARG A 85 19.76 -4.46 6.89
C ARG A 85 21.01 -4.27 7.74
N LEU A 86 20.94 -4.55 9.04
CA LEU A 86 22.17 -4.73 9.81
C LEU A 86 22.83 -6.03 9.34
N LEU A 87 24.07 -5.94 8.83
CA LEU A 87 24.81 -7.10 8.30
C LEU A 87 25.07 -8.19 9.36
N PHE A 88 24.83 -7.89 10.64
CA PHE A 88 25.15 -8.75 11.79
C PHE A 88 23.94 -9.22 12.59
N SER A 89 22.70 -8.87 12.19
CA SER A 89 21.50 -9.42 12.81
C SER A 89 21.03 -10.65 12.05
N ARG A 90 21.49 -11.84 12.44
CA ARG A 90 20.73 -13.06 12.21
C ARG A 90 19.80 -13.21 13.39
N ALA A 91 18.67 -12.50 13.37
CA ALA A 91 17.60 -12.80 14.31
C ALA A 91 17.21 -14.26 14.11
N VAL A 92 17.55 -15.10 15.08
CA VAL A 92 17.28 -16.55 15.04
C VAL A 92 15.78 -16.79 15.21
N GLN A 93 15.08 -15.86 15.86
CA GLN A 93 13.66 -15.92 16.15
C GLN A 93 12.99 -14.64 15.67
N PRO A 94 11.82 -14.73 15.04
CA PRO A 94 11.09 -13.55 14.65
C PRO A 94 10.44 -12.91 15.89
N ILE A 95 10.50 -11.58 15.95
CA ILE A 95 10.01 -10.79 17.08
C ILE A 95 8.91 -9.86 16.57
N ILE A 96 7.79 -9.80 17.30
CA ILE A 96 6.78 -8.76 17.17
C ILE A 96 6.90 -7.81 18.36
N GLU A 97 6.73 -6.52 18.11
CA GLU A 97 6.55 -5.48 19.12
C GLU A 97 5.16 -4.86 18.95
N ILE A 98 4.42 -4.64 20.04
CA ILE A 98 3.11 -3.97 19.93
C ILE A 98 3.33 -2.45 19.84
N GLY A 99 3.13 -1.86 18.66
CA GLY A 99 3.44 -0.46 18.39
C GLY A 99 4.88 -0.08 18.77
N ASP A 100 5.04 1.05 19.44
CA ASP A 100 6.31 1.56 19.99
C ASP A 100 6.43 1.35 21.51
N SER A 101 5.64 0.43 22.06
CA SER A 101 5.50 0.23 23.50
C SER A 101 6.74 -0.32 24.20
N GLY A 102 7.68 -0.91 23.47
CA GLY A 102 8.76 -1.73 24.01
C GLY A 102 8.34 -3.16 24.39
N THR A 103 7.03 -3.50 24.37
CA THR A 103 6.54 -4.85 24.64
C THR A 103 6.82 -5.74 23.43
N LYS A 104 7.78 -6.67 23.59
CA LYS A 104 8.23 -7.60 22.56
C LYS A 104 7.74 -9.01 22.87
N ILE A 105 7.31 -9.72 21.82
CA ILE A 105 6.91 -11.11 21.87
C ILE A 105 7.78 -11.85 20.86
N ALA A 106 8.60 -12.77 21.35
CA ALA A 106 9.40 -13.66 20.51
C ALA A 106 8.58 -14.92 20.18
N TRP A 107 8.54 -15.28 18.89
CA TRP A 107 7.87 -16.50 18.45
C TRP A 107 8.85 -17.67 18.38
N ASN A 108 8.55 -18.71 19.15
CA ASN A 108 9.34 -19.94 19.22
C ASN A 108 8.63 -21.14 18.58
N GLY A 109 7.45 -20.95 18.00
CA GLY A 109 6.72 -22.02 17.32
C GLY A 109 7.27 -22.30 15.91
N PRO A 110 6.67 -23.26 15.20
CA PRO A 110 7.05 -23.58 13.84
C PRO A 110 6.91 -22.38 12.91
N GLN A 111 7.74 -22.34 11.86
CA GLN A 111 7.71 -21.25 10.89
C GLN A 111 6.47 -21.37 10.00
N GLY A 112 5.76 -20.26 9.81
CA GLY A 112 4.54 -20.19 8.99
C GLY A 112 3.26 -20.61 9.74
N GLU A 113 3.36 -21.07 10.99
CA GLU A 113 2.21 -21.31 11.84
C GLU A 113 1.74 -20.01 12.51
N SER A 114 0.44 -19.96 12.84
CA SER A 114 -0.16 -18.84 13.54
C SER A 114 0.51 -18.63 14.90
N MET A 115 0.97 -17.41 15.14
CA MET A 115 1.54 -17.02 16.42
C MET A 115 0.44 -16.79 17.47
N MET A 116 -0.67 -16.21 17.02
CA MET A 116 -1.81 -15.89 17.87
C MET A 116 -3.09 -15.94 17.03
N THR A 117 -4.04 -16.77 17.45
CA THR A 117 -5.43 -16.65 17.02
C THR A 117 -6.06 -15.52 17.83
N LEU A 118 -6.46 -14.44 17.16
CA LEU A 118 -6.99 -13.25 17.81
C LEU A 118 -8.49 -13.38 18.01
N VAL A 119 -9.23 -13.64 16.93
CA VAL A 119 -10.68 -13.86 16.97
C VAL A 119 -11.11 -14.71 15.79
N ASP A 120 -11.72 -15.88 16.07
CA ASP A 120 -12.16 -16.90 15.11
C ASP A 120 -11.16 -17.19 13.97
N ARG A 121 -11.27 -16.44 12.87
CA ARG A 121 -10.53 -16.59 11.59
C ARG A 121 -9.34 -15.64 11.48
N SER A 122 -9.29 -14.62 12.33
CA SER A 122 -8.23 -13.62 12.33
C SER A 122 -6.99 -14.20 13.02
N GLU A 123 -6.02 -14.59 12.20
CA GLU A 123 -4.73 -15.08 12.64
C GLU A 123 -3.66 -14.01 12.45
N LEU A 124 -2.72 -13.96 13.39
CA LEU A 124 -1.48 -13.22 13.24
C LEU A 124 -0.36 -14.25 13.08
N THR A 125 0.14 -14.37 11.85
CA THR A 125 1.22 -15.30 11.50
C THR A 125 2.53 -14.53 11.39
N ILE A 126 3.58 -15.11 11.96
CA ILE A 126 4.94 -14.58 11.86
C ILE A 126 5.89 -15.67 11.38
N GLU A 127 6.71 -15.35 10.39
CA GLU A 127 7.69 -16.31 9.86
C GLU A 127 8.97 -15.62 9.43
N THR A 128 10.07 -16.37 9.40
CA THR A 128 11.37 -15.90 8.94
C THR A 128 11.70 -16.51 7.58
N ILE A 129 11.52 -15.74 6.52
CA ILE A 129 11.85 -16.18 5.15
C ILE A 129 13.15 -15.51 4.72
N LYS A 130 14.18 -16.32 4.42
CA LYS A 130 15.50 -15.84 3.97
C LYS A 130 16.13 -14.80 4.93
N GLY A 131 15.92 -15.00 6.24
CA GLY A 131 16.44 -14.12 7.30
C GLY A 131 15.71 -12.78 7.42
N ARG A 132 14.47 -12.69 6.93
CA ARG A 132 13.60 -11.52 7.11
C ARG A 132 12.33 -11.95 7.83
N VAL A 133 11.92 -11.15 8.82
CA VAL A 133 10.64 -11.33 9.50
C VAL A 133 9.53 -10.91 8.55
N MET A 134 8.59 -11.82 8.33
CA MET A 134 7.39 -11.63 7.55
C MET A 134 6.19 -11.73 8.49
N VAL A 135 5.22 -10.83 8.32
CA VAL A 135 3.94 -10.87 9.03
C VAL A 135 2.82 -11.10 8.03
N SER A 136 1.84 -11.91 8.44
CA SER A 136 0.57 -12.05 7.73
C SER A 136 -0.60 -11.92 8.69
N THR A 137 -1.64 -11.19 8.29
CA THR A 137 -2.89 -11.06 9.05
C THR A 137 -3.99 -10.46 8.17
N GLU A 138 -5.25 -10.76 8.50
CA GLU A 138 -6.44 -10.17 7.88
C GLU A 138 -7.18 -9.32 8.90
N ILE A 139 -7.68 -8.16 8.48
CA ILE A 139 -8.40 -7.20 9.32
C ILE A 139 -9.80 -7.06 8.76
N PHE A 140 -10.78 -7.44 9.58
CA PHE A 140 -12.20 -7.30 9.29
C PHE A 140 -12.80 -6.17 10.10
N ASP A 141 -13.77 -5.47 9.53
CA ASP A 141 -14.62 -4.56 10.28
C ASP A 141 -15.63 -5.34 11.14
N THR A 142 -16.40 -4.59 11.93
CA THR A 142 -17.45 -5.13 12.79
C THR A 142 -18.61 -5.82 12.04
N ASP A 143 -18.73 -5.65 10.73
CA ASP A 143 -19.69 -6.35 9.87
C ASP A 143 -19.07 -7.62 9.25
N GLY A 144 -17.86 -8.00 9.64
CA GLY A 144 -17.13 -9.15 9.10
C GLY A 144 -16.58 -8.92 7.69
N LYS A 145 -16.47 -7.67 7.22
CA LYS A 145 -15.96 -7.35 5.88
C LYS A 145 -14.47 -7.05 5.96
N LEU A 146 -13.70 -7.63 5.03
CA LEU A 146 -12.26 -7.36 4.92
C LEU A 146 -12.00 -5.87 4.64
N VAL A 147 -11.18 -5.25 5.50
CA VAL A 147 -10.72 -3.84 5.42
C VAL A 147 -9.26 -3.78 4.95
N ALA A 148 -8.41 -4.65 5.47
CA ALA A 148 -7.00 -4.71 5.13
C ALA A 148 -6.46 -6.12 5.29
N GLU A 149 -5.38 -6.41 4.60
CA GLU A 149 -4.67 -7.67 4.72
C GLU A 149 -3.18 -7.45 4.51
N ILE A 150 -2.39 -8.20 5.25
CA ILE A 150 -0.97 -8.35 5.02
C ILE A 150 -0.73 -9.84 4.75
N GLU A 151 -0.07 -10.15 3.64
CA GLU A 151 0.45 -11.47 3.31
C GLU A 151 1.96 -11.33 3.12
N ARG A 152 2.74 -11.85 4.07
CA ARG A 152 4.22 -11.82 4.05
C ARG A 152 4.80 -10.43 3.77
N ASN A 153 4.35 -9.44 4.54
CA ASN A 153 4.67 -8.01 4.40
C ASN A 153 4.17 -7.34 3.10
N GLU A 154 3.47 -8.06 2.21
CA GLU A 154 2.73 -7.45 1.11
C GLU A 154 1.35 -7.11 1.62
N TRP A 155 0.93 -5.86 1.48
CA TRP A 155 -0.35 -5.42 2.01
C TRP A 155 -1.31 -5.12 0.89
N ARG A 156 -2.60 -5.33 1.18
CA ARG A 156 -3.72 -4.87 0.36
C ARG A 156 -4.79 -4.21 1.21
N ALA A 157 -5.38 -3.13 0.70
CA ALA A 157 -6.46 -2.39 1.35
C ALA A 157 -7.58 -2.14 0.32
N PRO A 158 -8.54 -3.06 0.15
CA PRO A 158 -9.51 -3.00 -0.93
C PRO A 158 -10.45 -1.77 -0.80
N PRO A 159 -10.61 -0.97 -1.86
CA PRO A 159 -11.67 0.05 -1.90
C PRO A 159 -13.04 -0.64 -2.02
N PRO A 160 -14.13 0.00 -1.56
CA PRO A 160 -14.21 1.32 -0.92
C PRO A 160 -14.05 1.28 0.61
N ARG A 161 -13.63 0.15 1.18
CA ARG A 161 -13.76 -0.12 2.62
C ARG A 161 -12.65 0.52 3.47
N ALA A 162 -11.45 0.65 2.92
CA ALA A 162 -10.46 1.53 3.49
C ALA A 162 -10.81 2.97 3.10
N TRP A 163 -11.13 3.81 4.09
CA TRP A 163 -11.32 5.26 3.89
C TRP A 163 -10.04 5.87 3.33
N ASP A 164 -8.92 5.55 3.98
CA ASP A 164 -7.62 6.02 3.57
C ASP A 164 -6.53 5.06 4.06
N ARG A 165 -5.36 5.15 3.46
CA ARG A 165 -4.18 4.34 3.72
C ARG A 165 -2.96 5.21 3.53
N ASN A 166 -1.98 5.04 4.40
CA ASN A 166 -0.73 5.76 4.29
C ASN A 166 0.43 4.79 4.49
N TYR A 167 1.53 5.01 3.78
CA TYR A 167 2.67 4.12 3.81
C TYR A 167 3.97 4.83 3.47
N SER A 168 5.04 4.22 3.93
CA SER A 168 6.41 4.51 3.55
C SER A 168 7.10 3.21 3.14
N VAL A 169 8.41 3.25 2.94
CA VAL A 169 9.20 2.06 2.55
C VAL A 169 9.13 0.96 3.62
N ASP A 170 9.04 1.34 4.89
CA ASP A 170 9.13 0.45 6.06
C ASP A 170 7.91 0.47 6.97
N ALA A 171 6.86 1.22 6.64
CA ALA A 171 5.65 1.28 7.46
C ALA A 171 4.37 1.44 6.62
N PHE A 172 3.25 1.00 7.17
CA PHE A 172 1.92 1.05 6.56
C PHE A 172 0.85 1.23 7.64
N GLU A 173 -0.22 1.96 7.29
CA GLU A 173 -1.37 2.25 8.15
C GLU A 173 -2.66 2.31 7.33
N VAL A 174 -3.76 1.81 7.90
CA VAL A 174 -5.10 1.82 7.28
C VAL A 174 -6.13 2.46 8.18
N LYS A 175 -6.96 3.31 7.58
CA LYS A 175 -8.19 3.84 8.16
C LYS A 175 -9.43 3.12 7.63
N ASN A 176 -10.34 2.73 8.54
CA ASN A 176 -11.68 2.32 8.15
C ASN A 176 -12.53 3.52 7.71
N ASP A 177 -13.74 3.25 7.21
CA ASP A 177 -14.76 4.24 6.80
C ASP A 177 -15.16 5.23 7.91
N GLU A 178 -15.03 4.86 9.18
CA GLU A 178 -15.21 5.74 10.35
C GLU A 178 -14.01 6.67 10.61
N GLY A 179 -12.93 6.57 9.84
CA GLY A 179 -11.71 7.37 9.97
C GLY A 179 -10.76 6.92 11.08
N GLN A 180 -11.02 5.76 11.70
CA GLN A 180 -10.20 5.18 12.77
C GLN A 180 -9.08 4.32 12.20
N ILE A 181 -7.93 4.31 12.88
CA ILE A 181 -6.82 3.41 12.52
C ILE A 181 -7.17 1.99 12.96
N VAL A 182 -7.26 1.06 12.00
CA VAL A 182 -7.55 -0.36 12.28
C VAL A 182 -6.33 -1.27 12.17
N LEU A 183 -5.29 -0.81 11.48
CA LEU A 183 -4.06 -1.56 11.30
C LEU A 183 -2.89 -0.59 11.11
N GLN A 184 -1.80 -0.86 11.81
CA GLN A 184 -0.53 -0.16 11.67
C GLN A 184 0.59 -1.20 11.78
N ALA A 185 1.48 -1.22 10.80
CA ALA A 185 2.63 -2.12 10.78
C ALA A 185 3.90 -1.36 10.38
N LYS A 186 5.02 -1.63 11.05
CA LYS A 186 6.32 -1.04 10.74
C LYS A 186 7.43 -2.08 10.85
N ALA A 187 8.13 -2.30 9.74
CA ALA A 187 9.24 -3.23 9.65
C ALA A 187 10.53 -2.58 10.13
N LEU A 188 11.02 -3.03 11.28
CA LEU A 188 12.36 -2.71 11.75
C LEU A 188 13.34 -3.79 11.26
N HIS A 189 14.63 -3.59 11.58
CA HIS A 189 15.69 -4.47 11.10
C HIS A 189 15.66 -5.87 11.75
N ASP A 190 15.13 -5.97 12.98
CA ASP A 190 15.13 -7.16 13.82
C ASP A 190 13.72 -7.66 14.18
N ARG A 191 12.68 -6.86 13.91
CA ARG A 191 11.31 -7.11 14.36
C ARG A 191 10.27 -6.36 13.55
N ILE A 192 9.01 -6.72 13.70
CA ILE A 192 7.86 -5.97 13.19
C ILE A 192 7.15 -5.30 14.37
N GLN A 193 6.93 -3.99 14.28
CA GLN A 193 6.00 -3.28 15.14
C GLN A 193 4.59 -3.42 14.55
N ILE A 194 3.61 -3.86 15.34
CA ILE A 194 2.22 -4.00 14.88
C ILE A 194 1.23 -3.47 15.92
N GLN A 195 0.20 -2.79 15.44
CA GLN A 195 -1.02 -2.46 16.18
C GLN A 195 -2.19 -2.79 15.28
N GLY A 196 -3.30 -3.22 15.85
CA GLY A 196 -4.47 -3.54 15.06
C GLY A 196 -5.70 -3.78 15.88
N GLU A 197 -6.82 -3.83 15.19
CA GLU A 197 -8.13 -4.17 15.72
C GLU A 197 -8.77 -5.21 14.82
N TRP A 198 -9.02 -6.38 15.37
CA TRP A 198 -9.56 -7.54 14.67
C TRP A 198 -10.97 -7.81 15.15
N TRP A 199 -11.91 -7.95 14.23
CA TRP A 199 -13.30 -8.31 14.52
C TRP A 199 -13.67 -9.64 13.85
N ASN A 200 -14.67 -10.33 14.40
CA ASN A 200 -15.35 -11.45 13.74
C ASN A 200 -16.80 -11.11 13.39
N GLU A 201 -17.46 -12.01 12.67
CA GLU A 201 -18.87 -11.89 12.29
C GLU A 201 -19.84 -11.91 13.50
N ALA A 202 -19.38 -12.41 14.65
CA ALA A 202 -20.16 -12.39 15.89
C ALA A 202 -20.09 -11.04 16.63
N GLY A 203 -19.36 -10.06 16.10
CA GLY A 203 -19.16 -8.75 16.74
C GLY A 203 -18.26 -8.80 17.97
N GLN A 204 -17.44 -9.85 18.11
CA GLN A 204 -16.35 -9.93 19.06
C GLN A 204 -15.09 -9.39 18.41
N GLY A 205 -14.18 -8.86 19.22
CA GLY A 205 -12.94 -8.34 18.68
C GLY A 205 -11.79 -8.33 19.67
N VAL A 206 -10.60 -8.13 19.13
CA VAL A 206 -9.37 -7.93 19.90
C VAL A 206 -8.67 -6.70 19.36
N ARG A 207 -8.19 -5.83 20.24
CA ARG A 207 -7.31 -4.70 19.87
C ARG A 207 -5.96 -4.86 20.54
N LEU A 208 -4.91 -4.78 19.75
CA LEU A 208 -3.52 -4.67 20.21
C LEU A 208 -3.05 -3.24 20.02
N VAL A 209 -2.71 -2.56 21.11
CA VAL A 209 -2.43 -1.13 21.09
C VAL A 209 -1.32 -0.74 22.08
N SER A 210 -0.48 0.20 21.68
CA SER A 210 0.56 0.81 22.50
C SER A 210 -0.04 1.87 23.42
N ARG A 211 0.38 1.90 24.69
CA ARG A 211 0.06 3.02 25.60
C ARG A 211 0.99 4.23 25.39
N GLY A 212 1.93 4.11 24.45
CA GLY A 212 2.92 5.11 24.08
C GLY A 212 4.36 4.58 24.17
N PRO A 213 5.35 5.38 23.74
CA PRO A 213 6.76 4.98 23.74
C PRO A 213 7.23 4.47 25.10
N GLY A 214 7.57 3.18 25.18
CA GLY A 214 8.06 2.56 26.42
C GLY A 214 7.01 2.42 27.55
N ALA A 215 5.75 2.78 27.32
CA ALA A 215 4.68 2.72 28.31
C ALA A 215 3.99 1.34 28.41
N GLY A 216 4.49 0.36 27.64
CA GLY A 216 3.88 -0.96 27.53
C GLY A 216 2.67 -0.98 26.59
N ALA A 217 2.14 -2.17 26.39
CA ALA A 217 1.02 -2.44 25.51
C ALA A 217 -0.25 -2.79 26.28
N GLU A 218 -1.37 -2.79 25.58
CA GLU A 218 -2.67 -3.24 26.05
C GLU A 218 -3.30 -4.17 25.02
N ILE A 219 -3.94 -5.22 25.52
CA ILE A 219 -4.76 -6.15 24.75
C ILE A 219 -6.19 -5.97 25.23
N VAL A 220 -7.05 -5.38 24.41
CA VAL A 220 -8.45 -5.16 24.73
C VAL A 220 -9.29 -6.21 24.03
N MET A 221 -10.15 -6.91 24.77
CA MET A 221 -11.07 -7.90 24.21
C MET A 221 -12.50 -7.36 24.27
N PHE A 222 -13.16 -7.33 23.12
CA PHE A 222 -14.55 -6.91 22.97
C PHE A 222 -15.44 -8.16 22.87
N ARG A 223 -16.45 -8.26 23.73
CA ARG A 223 -17.45 -9.34 23.65
C ARG A 223 -18.61 -9.03 22.72
N VAL A 224 -18.87 -7.75 22.53
CA VAL A 224 -19.92 -7.22 21.66
C VAL A 224 -19.39 -5.93 21.02
N LYS A 225 -19.93 -5.59 19.86
CA LYS A 225 -19.68 -4.30 19.23
C LYS A 225 -20.20 -3.20 20.15
N GLU A 226 -19.30 -2.37 20.66
CA GLU A 226 -19.66 -1.17 21.41
C GLU A 226 -19.77 0.02 20.46
N THR A 227 -20.73 0.91 20.71
CA THR A 227 -20.92 2.14 19.94
C THR A 227 -21.16 3.30 20.92
N PRO A 228 -20.22 4.24 21.08
CA PRO A 228 -18.96 4.37 20.34
C PRO A 228 -17.90 3.32 20.75
N PRO A 229 -16.88 3.08 19.91
CA PRO A 229 -15.74 2.26 20.30
C PRO A 229 -15.05 2.82 21.55
N GLN A 230 -14.67 1.95 22.48
CA GLN A 230 -14.02 2.37 23.73
C GLN A 230 -12.53 2.66 23.53
N PRO A 231 -11.93 3.59 24.30
CA PRO A 231 -10.48 3.73 24.37
C PRO A 231 -9.81 2.48 24.99
N PRO A 232 -8.49 2.29 24.81
CA PRO A 232 -7.57 3.14 24.04
C PRO A 232 -7.62 2.90 22.52
N PHE A 233 -7.46 3.98 21.74
CA PHE A 233 -7.37 3.93 20.27
C PHE A 233 -5.93 3.86 19.77
N ILE A 234 -5.74 3.25 18.59
CA ILE A 234 -4.46 3.28 17.88
C ILE A 234 -4.23 4.72 17.38
N ARG A 235 -3.10 5.32 17.76
CA ARG A 235 -2.72 6.65 17.33
C ARG A 235 -2.15 6.62 15.90
N PRO A 236 -2.49 7.59 15.04
CA PRO A 236 -1.91 7.68 13.70
C PRO A 236 -0.39 7.83 13.76
N MET A 237 0.34 7.05 12.95
CA MET A 237 1.77 7.24 12.69
C MET A 237 2.01 8.21 11.55
N PHE A 238 1.05 8.36 10.63
CA PHE A 238 1.16 9.24 9.48
C PHE A 238 0.20 10.44 9.55
N ARG A 239 0.55 11.49 8.81
CA ARG A 239 -0.35 12.62 8.53
C ARG A 239 -1.40 12.20 7.50
N TYR A 240 -2.58 12.79 7.64
CA TYR A 240 -3.72 12.59 6.75
C TYR A 240 -4.28 13.94 6.28
N PRO A 241 -4.93 14.00 5.12
CA PRO A 241 -5.22 12.89 4.20
C PRO A 241 -3.96 12.40 3.45
N SER A 242 -3.93 11.12 3.06
CA SER A 242 -2.76 10.53 2.41
C SER A 242 -2.50 11.10 1.01
N GLU A 243 -3.51 11.68 0.36
CA GLU A 243 -3.33 12.28 -0.98
C GLU A 243 -2.30 13.41 -0.98
N THR A 244 -2.18 14.15 0.13
CA THR A 244 -1.26 15.29 0.25
C THR A 244 -0.10 15.02 1.20
N HIS A 245 -0.13 13.92 1.96
CA HIS A 245 0.84 13.61 3.02
C HIS A 245 1.34 12.16 2.96
N LEU A 246 1.42 11.57 1.77
CA LEU A 246 1.85 10.18 1.60
C LEU A 246 3.26 9.96 2.17
N GLY A 247 3.37 9.08 3.15
CA GLY A 247 4.60 8.75 3.87
C GLY A 247 5.05 9.77 4.91
N GLU A 248 4.34 10.89 5.09
CA GLU A 248 4.69 11.89 6.10
C GLU A 248 4.26 11.47 7.50
N LEU A 249 5.18 11.51 8.46
CA LEU A 249 4.90 11.12 9.85
C LEU A 249 4.04 12.17 10.57
N ALA A 250 3.10 11.68 11.38
CA ALA A 250 2.36 12.50 12.34
C ALA A 250 3.34 13.16 13.34
N PRO A 251 3.05 14.41 13.77
CA PRO A 251 3.88 15.12 14.76
C PRO A 251 3.85 14.49 16.16
#